data_AF-A0A067JEG9-F1
#
_entry.id   AF-A0A067JEG9-F1
#
_cell.length_a   1.000
_cell.length_b   1.000
_cell.length_c   1.000
_cell.angle_alpha   90.00
_cell.angle_beta   90.00
_cell.angle_gamma   90.00
#
_symmetry.space_group_name_H-M   'P 1'
#
loop_
_entity.id
_entity.type
_entity.pdbx_description
1 polymer ?
#
loop_
_entity_poly.entity_id
_entity_poly.type
_entity_poly.pdbx_seq_one_letter_code
_entity_poly.pdbx_strand_id
1 'polypeptide(L)'
;MGFLVFPAVPFLPIWRPAGYLLGAMLMVVFQVISPTQAYSSIDLSILGLLFGTMMVSVYLEKAEAFKYLEKLLTWKSQGPKDLVFRVCLVSAIASAFFTNDTTCMVLTEFALKIARKHDVPPRPFLLALASSANIGSSATPIGNPQNLAIALNGFNKTGIPSSLWEFMEPYSQIDHATGIAILALTILILSNVISNVPTVLLLGGRMAASAACISPDYVNKAWLMLAWVSTVSGNLSLVGSAANMIVCEQARRLPHHYEYNLSFWSHLKFGVPSIIIVTAIGLILLNFCL
;
A
#
# COMPACT_ATOMS: atom_id res chain seq x y z
N MET A 1 -2.35 -25.11 -8.65
CA MET A 1 -1.82 -24.49 -7.42
C MET A 1 -0.75 -23.49 -7.85
N GLY A 2 -1.09 -22.21 -7.91
CA GLY A 2 -0.12 -21.15 -8.24
C GLY A 2 0.61 -20.79 -6.95
N PHE A 3 1.91 -21.10 -6.90
CA PHE A 3 2.67 -21.08 -5.66
C PHE A 3 3.31 -19.70 -5.40
N LEU A 4 3.24 -19.22 -4.14
CA LEU A 4 3.74 -17.91 -3.69
C LEU A 4 5.25 -17.81 -3.92
N VAL A 5 5.65 -16.99 -4.90
CA VAL A 5 7.05 -16.65 -5.14
C VAL A 5 7.20 -15.15 -4.94
N PHE A 6 8.07 -14.75 -4.00
CA PHE A 6 8.64 -13.40 -3.97
C PHE A 6 9.12 -13.06 -5.38
N PRO A 7 8.54 -12.07 -6.08
CA PRO A 7 9.04 -11.66 -7.40
C PRO A 7 10.47 -11.11 -7.33
N ALA A 8 10.97 -10.84 -6.12
CA ALA A 8 12.26 -10.21 -5.85
C ALA A 8 13.44 -11.19 -5.70
N VAL A 9 13.22 -12.49 -5.44
CA VAL A 9 14.32 -13.45 -5.26
C VAL A 9 14.02 -14.74 -6.05
N PRO A 10 14.41 -14.83 -7.33
CA PRO A 10 14.14 -16.00 -8.17
C PRO A 10 14.78 -17.30 -7.65
N PHE A 11 15.72 -17.22 -6.69
CA PHE A 11 16.43 -18.37 -6.13
C PHE A 11 15.83 -18.91 -4.81
N LEU A 12 14.85 -18.22 -4.22
CA LEU A 12 14.21 -18.63 -2.96
C LEU A 12 12.68 -18.52 -3.09
N PRO A 13 11.99 -19.58 -3.54
CA PRO A 13 10.53 -19.64 -3.59
C PRO A 13 9.96 -19.83 -2.18
N ILE A 14 10.19 -18.86 -1.30
CA ILE A 14 9.64 -18.87 0.05
C ILE A 14 8.30 -18.14 0.04
N TRP A 15 7.28 -18.81 0.56
CA TRP A 15 5.94 -18.27 0.82
C TRP A 15 6.01 -17.06 1.76
N ARG A 16 5.16 -16.03 1.60
CA ARG A 16 5.13 -14.91 2.58
C ARG A 16 5.04 -15.41 4.04
N PRO A 17 4.14 -16.36 4.40
CA PRO A 17 4.14 -16.97 5.73
C PRO A 17 5.43 -17.71 6.07
N ALA A 18 5.99 -18.48 5.15
CA ALA A 18 7.22 -19.23 5.37
C ALA A 18 8.43 -18.31 5.58
N GLY A 19 8.47 -17.14 4.94
CA GLY A 19 9.54 -16.15 5.11
C GLY A 19 9.50 -15.54 6.50
N TYR A 20 8.31 -15.18 6.99
CA TYR A 20 8.13 -14.71 8.37
C TYR A 20 8.49 -15.79 9.40
N LEU A 21 8.06 -17.04 9.17
CA LEU A 21 8.40 -18.17 10.04
C LEU A 21 9.89 -18.46 10.05
N LEU A 22 10.55 -18.45 8.88
CA LEU A 22 11.99 -18.64 8.78
C LEU A 22 12.75 -17.52 9.50
N GLY A 23 12.35 -16.27 9.31
CA GLY A 23 12.93 -15.13 10.03
C GLY A 23 12.78 -15.28 11.55
N ALA A 24 11.60 -15.64 12.03
CA ALA A 24 11.36 -15.90 13.45
C ALA A 24 12.21 -17.07 13.98
N MET A 25 12.32 -18.16 13.22
CA MET A 25 13.17 -19.31 13.56
C MET A 25 14.64 -18.90 13.66
N LEU A 26 15.15 -18.14 12.70
CA LEU A 26 16.54 -17.67 12.71
C LEU A 26 16.82 -16.78 13.93
N MET A 27 15.90 -15.88 14.29
CA MET A 27 16.03 -15.04 15.49
C MET A 27 16.15 -15.86 16.78
N VAL A 28 15.43 -16.98 16.88
CA VAL A 28 15.53 -17.91 18.03
C VAL A 28 16.81 -18.74 17.99
N VAL A 29 17.17 -19.28 16.82
CA VAL A 29 18.37 -20.12 16.64
C VAL A 29 19.64 -19.33 16.93
N PHE A 30 19.73 -18.08 16.47
CA PHE A 30 20.85 -17.18 16.76
C PHE A 30 20.76 -16.51 18.14
N GLN A 31 19.79 -16.89 18.97
CA GLN A 31 19.57 -16.36 20.32
C GLN A 31 19.46 -14.82 20.39
N VAL A 32 18.93 -14.20 19.32
CA VAL A 32 18.56 -12.78 19.36
C VAL A 32 17.37 -12.59 20.29
N ILE A 33 16.45 -13.56 20.31
CA ILE A 33 15.30 -13.61 21.23
C ILE A 33 15.14 -15.03 21.81
N SER A 34 14.66 -15.13 23.04
CA SER A 34 14.32 -16.43 23.64
C SER A 34 13.00 -17.00 23.05
N PRO A 35 12.79 -18.33 23.08
CA PRO A 35 11.53 -18.93 22.62
C PRO A 35 10.31 -18.34 23.33
N THR A 36 10.40 -18.12 24.64
CA THR A 36 9.32 -17.51 25.45
C THR A 36 9.01 -16.08 25.01
N GLN A 37 10.04 -15.28 24.69
CA GLN A 37 9.86 -13.93 24.15
C GLN A 37 9.24 -13.95 22.75
N ALA A 38 9.63 -14.92 21.91
CA ALA A 38 9.06 -15.11 20.58
C ALA A 38 7.54 -15.38 20.66
N TYR A 39 7.11 -16.27 21.56
CA TYR A 39 5.68 -16.52 21.79
C TYR A 39 4.95 -15.29 22.34
N SER A 40 5.57 -14.56 23.28
CA SER A 40 4.96 -13.34 23.84
C SER A 40 4.83 -12.19 22.84
N SER A 41 5.59 -12.23 21.74
CA SER A 41 5.51 -11.24 20.65
C SER A 41 4.29 -11.45 19.74
N ILE A 42 3.57 -12.57 19.87
CA ILE A 42 2.38 -12.85 19.07
C ILE A 42 1.17 -12.12 19.66
N ASP A 43 0.69 -11.09 18.99
CA ASP A 43 -0.51 -10.35 19.38
C ASP A 43 -1.77 -11.04 18.84
N LEU A 44 -2.48 -11.77 19.71
CA LEU A 44 -3.72 -12.46 19.37
C LEU A 44 -4.85 -11.50 18.96
N SER A 45 -4.83 -10.26 19.44
CA SER A 45 -5.84 -9.25 19.09
C SER A 45 -5.65 -8.81 17.63
N ILE A 46 -4.40 -8.63 17.20
CA ILE A 46 -4.08 -8.37 15.79
C ILE A 46 -4.50 -9.57 14.95
N LEU A 47 -4.12 -10.80 15.32
CA LEU A 47 -4.53 -11.99 14.58
C LEU A 47 -6.05 -12.12 14.45
N GLY A 48 -6.79 -11.84 15.53
CA GLY A 48 -8.26 -11.81 15.53
C GLY A 48 -8.83 -10.72 14.60
N LEU A 49 -8.25 -9.51 14.63
CA LEU A 49 -8.62 -8.42 13.72
C LEU A 49 -8.34 -8.77 12.25
N LEU A 50 -7.16 -9.32 11.95
CA LEU A 50 -6.79 -9.79 10.61
C LEU A 50 -7.77 -10.86 10.12
N PHE A 51 -8.07 -11.84 10.97
CA PHE A 51 -9.00 -12.92 10.66
C PHE A 51 -10.43 -12.40 10.41
N GLY A 52 -10.94 -11.55 11.30
CA GLY A 52 -12.29 -10.99 11.18
C GLY A 52 -12.46 -10.12 9.93
N THR A 53 -11.49 -9.24 9.65
CA THR A 53 -11.51 -8.42 8.44
C THR A 53 -11.48 -9.28 7.18
N MET A 54 -10.62 -10.29 7.10
CA MET A 54 -10.60 -11.24 5.98
C MET A 54 -11.88 -12.05 5.83
N MET A 55 -12.53 -12.47 6.92
CA MET A 55 -13.82 -13.17 6.84
C MET A 55 -14.89 -12.27 6.22
N VAL A 56 -15.01 -11.02 6.70
CA VAL A 56 -15.96 -10.04 6.15
C VAL A 56 -15.70 -9.82 4.65
N SER A 57 -14.42 -9.69 4.26
CA SER A 57 -14.00 -9.58 2.86
C SER A 57 -14.54 -10.70 1.98
N VAL A 58 -14.38 -11.96 2.40
CA VAL A 58 -14.83 -13.15 1.64
C VAL A 58 -16.34 -13.24 1.56
N TYR A 59 -17.06 -12.89 2.63
CA TYR A 59 -18.53 -12.88 2.60
C TYR A 59 -19.06 -11.79 1.66
N LEU A 60 -18.45 -10.62 1.66
CA LEU A 60 -18.79 -9.55 0.73
C LEU A 60 -18.48 -9.94 -0.71
N GLU A 61 -17.34 -10.59 -0.97
CA GLU A 61 -17.02 -11.15 -2.29
C GLU A 61 -18.12 -12.07 -2.82
N LYS A 62 -18.72 -12.89 -1.94
CA LYS A 62 -19.84 -13.77 -2.28
C LYS A 62 -21.17 -13.06 -2.42
N ALA A 63 -21.34 -11.89 -1.81
CA ALA A 63 -22.52 -11.07 -2.01
C ALA A 63 -22.47 -10.51 -3.44
N GLU A 64 -23.48 -10.78 -4.25
CA GLU A 64 -23.54 -10.39 -5.68
C GLU A 64 -23.47 -8.88 -5.95
N ALA A 65 -23.23 -8.03 -4.93
CA ALA A 65 -22.95 -6.60 -5.03
C ALA A 65 -21.88 -6.28 -6.10
N PHE A 66 -20.89 -7.16 -6.28
CA PHE A 66 -19.84 -6.97 -7.28
C PHE A 66 -20.30 -7.18 -8.73
N LYS A 67 -21.35 -7.98 -9.00
CA LYS A 67 -22.01 -8.02 -10.33
C LYS A 67 -22.71 -6.70 -10.67
N TYR A 68 -23.24 -5.99 -9.67
CA TYR A 68 -23.84 -4.68 -9.90
C TYR A 68 -22.79 -3.61 -10.21
N LEU A 69 -21.61 -3.70 -9.57
CA LEU A 69 -20.45 -2.86 -9.91
C LEU A 69 -19.98 -3.07 -11.36
N GLU A 70 -20.03 -4.31 -11.86
CA GLU A 70 -19.73 -4.61 -13.26
C GLU A 70 -20.64 -3.84 -14.22
N LYS A 71 -21.95 -3.87 -13.94
CA LYS A 71 -22.95 -3.17 -14.75
C LYS A 71 -22.73 -1.66 -14.68
N LEU A 72 -22.42 -1.11 -13.50
CA LEU A 72 -22.11 0.31 -13.31
C LEU A 72 -20.87 0.76 -14.10
N LEU A 73 -19.83 -0.08 -14.12
CA LEU A 73 -18.56 0.18 -14.80
C LEU A 73 -18.73 0.18 -16.33
N THR A 74 -19.64 -0.65 -16.87
CA THR A 74 -19.77 -0.87 -18.32
C THR A 74 -20.95 -0.16 -19.00
N TRP A 75 -21.99 0.25 -18.26
CA TRP A 75 -23.27 0.71 -18.82
C TRP A 75 -23.20 1.95 -19.73
N LYS A 76 -22.14 2.75 -19.65
CA LYS A 76 -21.97 3.95 -20.51
C LYS A 76 -20.52 4.21 -20.91
N SER A 77 -19.70 3.18 -21.02
CA SER A 77 -18.28 3.40 -21.27
C SER A 77 -18.02 3.86 -22.71
N GLN A 78 -17.26 4.94 -22.86
CA GLN A 78 -16.96 5.56 -24.16
C GLN A 78 -15.58 5.18 -24.73
N GLY A 79 -14.91 4.19 -24.13
CA GLY A 79 -13.66 3.64 -24.65
C GLY A 79 -12.66 3.24 -23.57
N PRO A 80 -11.46 2.77 -23.96
CA PRO A 80 -10.48 2.17 -23.05
C PRO A 80 -10.02 3.11 -21.93
N LYS A 81 -9.87 4.41 -22.20
CA LYS A 81 -9.42 5.42 -21.21
C LYS A 81 -10.47 5.70 -20.14
N ASP A 82 -11.73 5.86 -20.55
CA ASP A 82 -12.86 6.05 -19.63
C ASP A 82 -13.05 4.83 -18.73
N LEU A 83 -12.84 3.63 -19.27
CA LEU A 83 -12.92 2.38 -18.53
C LEU A 83 -11.83 2.27 -17.45
N VAL A 84 -10.58 2.65 -17.76
CA VAL A 84 -9.49 2.73 -16.77
C VAL A 84 -9.83 3.75 -15.67
N PHE A 85 -10.33 4.93 -16.05
CA PHE A 85 -10.73 5.96 -15.09
C PHE A 85 -11.83 5.45 -14.14
N ARG A 86 -12.84 4.77 -14.68
CA ARG A 86 -13.92 4.16 -13.89
C ARG A 86 -13.42 3.08 -12.96
N VAL A 87 -12.49 2.24 -13.41
CA VAL A 87 -11.82 1.25 -12.54
C VAL A 87 -11.10 1.96 -11.40
N CYS A 88 -10.35 3.04 -11.65
CA CYS A 88 -9.73 3.83 -10.59
C CYS A 88 -10.75 4.38 -9.59
N LEU A 89 -11.84 4.98 -10.08
CA LEU A 89 -12.84 5.61 -9.22
C LEU A 89 -13.54 4.57 -8.33
N VAL A 90 -14.01 3.48 -8.92
CA VAL A 90 -14.73 2.43 -8.20
C VAL A 90 -13.81 1.74 -7.19
N SER A 91 -12.57 1.44 -7.56
CA SER A 91 -11.64 0.79 -6.64
C SER A 91 -11.15 1.72 -5.55
N ALA A 92 -10.96 3.01 -5.80
CA ALA A 92 -10.63 3.97 -4.73
C ALA A 92 -11.78 4.09 -3.72
N ILE A 93 -13.03 4.21 -4.20
CA ILE A 93 -14.21 4.29 -3.32
C ILE A 93 -14.40 2.97 -2.58
N ALA A 94 -14.37 1.84 -3.28
CA ALA A 94 -14.51 0.52 -2.67
C ALA A 94 -13.44 0.29 -1.61
N SER A 95 -12.18 0.62 -1.91
CA SER A 95 -11.06 0.49 -0.96
C SER A 95 -11.09 1.50 0.19
N ALA A 96 -11.87 2.59 0.08
CA ALA A 96 -12.11 3.48 1.22
C ALA A 96 -13.13 2.90 2.21
N PHE A 97 -14.13 2.14 1.73
CA PHE A 97 -15.15 1.51 2.59
C PHE A 97 -14.81 0.07 3.00
N PHE A 98 -14.04 -0.62 2.16
CA PHE A 98 -13.56 -1.98 2.34
C PHE A 98 -12.05 -1.99 2.40
N THR A 99 -11.44 -3.10 2.79
CA THR A 99 -9.98 -3.17 2.77
C THR A 99 -9.43 -3.21 1.35
N ASN A 100 -8.24 -2.66 1.14
CA ASN A 100 -7.51 -2.74 -0.13
C ASN A 100 -7.38 -4.19 -0.64
N ASP A 101 -7.11 -5.12 0.27
CA ASP A 101 -6.95 -6.55 -0.03
C ASP A 101 -8.22 -7.13 -0.65
N THR A 102 -9.39 -6.85 -0.04
CA THR A 102 -10.70 -7.28 -0.55
C THR A 102 -10.95 -6.73 -1.94
N THR A 103 -10.72 -5.42 -2.09
CA THR A 103 -11.00 -4.70 -3.32
C THR A 103 -10.15 -5.24 -4.47
N CYS A 104 -8.87 -5.48 -4.22
CA CYS A 104 -7.96 -6.06 -5.19
C CYS A 104 -8.30 -7.52 -5.52
N MET A 105 -8.69 -8.33 -4.53
CA MET A 105 -9.10 -9.72 -4.79
C MET A 105 -10.28 -9.78 -5.76
N VAL A 106 -11.33 -9.00 -5.49
CA VAL A 106 -12.58 -9.08 -6.25
C VAL A 106 -12.49 -8.36 -7.60
N LEU A 107 -11.96 -7.13 -7.62
CA LEU A 107 -11.99 -6.32 -8.83
C LEU A 107 -10.95 -6.75 -9.87
N THR A 108 -9.94 -7.57 -9.51
CA THR A 108 -8.94 -8.04 -10.48
C THR A 108 -9.56 -8.93 -11.55
N GLU A 109 -10.36 -9.92 -11.16
CA GLU A 109 -11.06 -10.76 -12.14
C GLU A 109 -11.95 -9.94 -13.06
N PHE A 110 -12.60 -8.94 -12.49
CA PHE A 110 -13.51 -8.07 -13.22
C PHE A 110 -12.77 -7.18 -14.23
N ALA A 111 -11.68 -6.55 -13.81
CA ALA A 111 -10.81 -5.76 -14.67
C ALA A 111 -10.30 -6.59 -15.88
N LEU A 112 -9.98 -7.86 -15.65
CA LEU A 112 -9.54 -8.79 -16.71
C LEU A 112 -10.68 -9.20 -17.64
N LYS A 113 -11.88 -9.49 -17.11
CA LYS A 113 -13.07 -9.78 -17.92
C LYS A 113 -13.43 -8.61 -18.83
N ILE A 114 -13.42 -7.38 -18.29
CA ILE A 114 -13.60 -6.15 -19.07
C ILE A 114 -12.55 -6.05 -20.16
N ALA A 115 -11.27 -6.18 -19.80
CA ALA A 115 -10.17 -5.96 -20.74
C ALA A 115 -10.29 -6.89 -21.95
N ARG A 116 -10.66 -8.15 -21.73
CA ARG A 116 -10.96 -9.10 -22.79
C ARG A 116 -12.19 -8.72 -23.61
N LYS A 117 -13.30 -8.36 -22.97
CA LYS A 117 -14.56 -8.03 -23.67
C LYS A 117 -14.37 -6.89 -24.68
N HIS A 118 -13.47 -5.96 -24.38
CA HIS A 118 -13.14 -4.83 -25.23
C HIS A 118 -11.87 -5.03 -26.07
N ASP A 119 -11.25 -6.22 -26.02
CA ASP A 119 -10.00 -6.56 -26.69
C ASP A 119 -8.86 -5.54 -26.45
N VAL A 120 -8.71 -5.12 -25.19
CA VAL A 120 -7.70 -4.15 -24.75
C VAL A 120 -6.67 -4.80 -23.83
N PRO A 121 -5.43 -4.30 -23.80
CA PRO A 121 -4.40 -4.85 -22.92
C PRO A 121 -4.82 -4.73 -21.44
N PRO A 122 -4.70 -5.79 -20.63
CA PRO A 122 -5.14 -5.77 -19.22
C PRO A 122 -4.20 -4.97 -18.31
N ARG A 123 -2.94 -4.76 -18.72
CA ARG A 123 -1.89 -4.13 -17.90
C ARG A 123 -2.31 -2.79 -17.29
N PRO A 124 -2.88 -1.82 -18.04
CA PRO A 124 -3.27 -0.53 -17.48
C PRO A 124 -4.37 -0.67 -16.44
N PHE A 125 -5.30 -1.63 -16.61
CA PHE A 125 -6.39 -1.86 -15.66
C PHE A 125 -5.89 -2.44 -14.34
N LEU A 126 -4.95 -3.39 -14.38
CA LEU A 126 -4.35 -3.98 -13.18
C LEU A 126 -3.52 -2.95 -12.41
N LEU A 127 -2.71 -2.14 -13.11
CA LEU A 127 -1.92 -1.08 -12.50
C LEU A 127 -2.82 0.02 -11.92
N ALA A 128 -3.85 0.43 -12.67
CA ALA A 128 -4.85 1.38 -12.21
C ALA A 128 -5.54 0.89 -10.94
N LEU A 129 -6.06 -0.34 -10.95
CA LEU A 129 -6.73 -0.98 -9.82
C LEU A 129 -5.84 -1.01 -8.57
N ALA A 130 -4.61 -1.52 -8.69
CA ALA A 130 -3.70 -1.62 -7.56
C ALA A 130 -3.37 -0.24 -6.98
N SER A 131 -3.06 0.73 -7.85
CA SER A 131 -2.68 2.08 -7.43
C SER A 131 -3.81 2.83 -6.74
N SER A 132 -5.01 2.77 -7.32
CA SER A 132 -6.19 3.46 -6.78
C SER A 132 -6.76 2.78 -5.54
N ALA A 133 -6.67 1.45 -5.42
CA ALA A 133 -7.01 0.76 -4.17
C ALA A 133 -6.09 1.20 -3.01
N ASN A 134 -4.77 1.33 -3.25
CA ASN A 134 -3.84 1.84 -2.24
C ASN A 134 -4.20 3.27 -1.81
N ILE A 135 -4.45 4.16 -2.78
CA ILE A 135 -4.83 5.54 -2.51
C ILE A 135 -6.16 5.61 -1.74
N GLY A 136 -7.16 4.86 -2.18
CA GLY A 136 -8.49 4.83 -1.57
C GLY A 136 -8.47 4.33 -0.13
N SER A 137 -7.68 3.29 0.16
CA SER A 137 -7.59 2.73 1.52
C SER A 137 -7.00 3.66 2.56
N SER A 138 -6.19 4.64 2.13
CA SER A 138 -5.66 5.67 3.03
C SER A 138 -6.70 6.72 3.43
N ALA A 139 -7.85 6.77 2.76
CA ALA A 139 -8.89 7.75 3.03
C ALA A 139 -9.68 7.47 4.32
N THR A 140 -9.71 6.22 4.79
CA THR A 140 -10.42 5.85 6.03
C THR A 140 -9.60 4.89 6.90
N PRO A 141 -9.82 4.89 8.23
CA PRO A 141 -9.21 3.89 9.12
C PRO A 141 -9.61 2.45 8.82
N ILE A 142 -10.78 2.24 8.18
CA ILE A 142 -11.34 0.93 7.83
C ILE A 142 -10.68 0.37 6.55
N GLY A 143 -10.13 1.22 5.68
CA GLY A 143 -9.47 0.78 4.45
C GLY A 143 -8.20 -0.04 4.69
N ASN A 144 -7.53 0.16 5.84
CA ASN A 144 -6.33 -0.59 6.18
C ASN A 144 -6.13 -0.80 7.70
N PRO A 145 -7.06 -1.50 8.36
CA PRO A 145 -7.03 -1.74 9.81
C PRO A 145 -5.83 -2.60 10.21
N GLN A 146 -5.35 -3.45 9.28
CA GLN A 146 -4.20 -4.31 9.51
C GLN A 146 -2.92 -3.48 9.73
N ASN A 147 -2.67 -2.54 8.83
CA ASN A 147 -1.49 -1.67 8.92
C ASN A 147 -1.59 -0.73 10.14
N LEU A 148 -2.79 -0.26 10.48
CA LEU A 148 -3.02 0.56 11.68
C LEU A 148 -2.66 -0.19 12.97
N ALA A 149 -3.14 -1.43 13.13
CA ALA A 149 -2.91 -2.21 14.33
C ALA A 149 -1.43 -2.56 14.55
N ILE A 150 -0.72 -2.92 13.47
CA ILE A 150 0.72 -3.22 13.53
C ILE A 150 1.53 -1.98 13.92
N ALA A 151 1.15 -0.79 13.43
CA ALA A 151 1.82 0.46 13.80
C ALA A 151 1.72 0.75 15.30
N LEU A 152 0.50 0.67 15.84
CA LEU A 152 0.21 1.04 17.23
C LEU A 152 0.85 0.07 18.22
N ASN A 153 0.82 -1.23 17.94
CA ASN A 153 1.26 -2.25 18.89
C ASN A 153 2.72 -2.69 18.69
N GLY A 154 3.24 -2.62 17.45
CA GLY A 154 4.57 -3.09 17.09
C GLY A 154 5.64 -2.01 17.19
N PHE A 155 5.56 -0.98 16.34
CA PHE A 155 6.67 -0.03 16.18
C PHE A 155 6.84 0.93 17.36
N ASN A 156 5.74 1.40 17.96
CA ASN A 156 5.79 2.31 19.11
C ASN A 156 6.53 1.73 20.33
N LYS A 157 6.67 0.40 20.44
CA LYS A 157 7.34 -0.26 21.56
C LYS A 157 8.86 -0.44 21.37
N THR A 158 9.37 -0.29 20.15
CA THR A 158 10.76 -0.68 19.80
C THR A 158 11.79 0.43 19.91
N GLY A 159 11.37 1.70 19.96
CA GLY A 159 12.28 2.86 19.99
C GLY A 159 13.03 3.15 18.68
N ILE A 160 13.01 2.22 17.70
CA ILE A 160 13.62 2.40 16.36
C ILE A 160 13.09 3.66 15.64
N PRO A 161 11.77 3.97 15.66
CA PRO A 161 11.26 5.18 15.03
C PRO A 161 11.87 6.46 15.61
N SER A 162 12.24 6.44 16.90
CA SER A 162 12.89 7.58 17.57
C SER A 162 14.26 7.86 17.01
N SER A 163 15.10 6.84 16.98
CA SER A 163 16.49 6.97 16.53
C SER A 163 16.57 7.34 15.06
N LEU A 164 15.66 6.80 14.23
CA LEU A 164 15.56 7.20 12.84
C LEU A 164 15.22 8.68 12.72
N TRP A 165 14.19 9.15 13.44
CA TRP A 165 13.81 10.56 13.38
C TRP A 165 14.93 11.51 13.83
N GLU A 166 15.58 11.24 14.95
CA GLU A 166 16.67 12.09 15.48
C GLU A 166 17.83 12.22 14.49
N PHE A 167 18.13 11.16 13.74
CA PHE A 167 19.13 11.19 12.69
C PHE A 167 18.70 12.03 11.48
N MET A 168 17.41 12.01 11.14
CA MET A 168 16.88 12.62 9.91
C MET A 168 16.45 14.08 10.09
N GLU A 169 15.96 14.44 11.27
CA GLU A 169 15.39 15.76 11.61
C GLU A 169 16.27 16.95 11.20
N PRO A 170 17.60 16.95 11.45
CA PRO A 170 18.46 18.08 11.06
C PRO A 170 18.47 18.35 9.56
N TYR A 171 18.18 17.34 8.74
CA TYR A 171 18.24 17.41 7.28
C TYR A 171 16.86 17.51 6.63
N SER A 172 15.78 17.33 7.39
CA SER A 172 14.41 17.19 6.87
C SER A 172 13.49 18.35 7.25
N GLN A 173 14.06 19.52 7.54
CA GLN A 173 13.28 20.72 7.90
C GLN A 173 12.47 21.24 6.70
N ILE A 174 11.26 21.74 6.96
CA ILE A 174 10.26 22.11 5.93
C ILE A 174 10.47 23.55 5.42
N ASP A 175 11.41 24.27 6.01
CA ASP A 175 11.75 25.65 5.66
C ASP A 175 12.41 25.78 4.28
N HIS A 176 13.14 24.77 3.81
CA HIS A 176 13.88 24.82 2.55
C HIS A 176 13.52 23.65 1.62
N ALA A 177 13.61 23.86 0.31
CA ALA A 177 13.25 22.86 -0.70
C ALA A 177 14.03 21.54 -0.55
N THR A 178 15.30 21.61 -0.14
CA THR A 178 16.14 20.43 0.10
C THR A 178 15.63 19.59 1.26
N GLY A 179 15.21 20.22 2.36
CA GLY A 179 14.68 19.50 3.52
C GLY A 179 13.32 18.87 3.25
N ILE A 180 12.47 19.55 2.48
CA ILE A 180 11.23 18.98 1.92
C ILE A 180 11.52 17.74 1.06
N ALA A 181 12.53 17.79 0.19
CA ALA A 181 12.89 16.66 -0.66
C ALA A 181 13.41 15.47 0.14
N ILE A 182 14.25 15.71 1.15
CA ILE A 182 14.79 14.68 2.05
C ILE A 182 13.65 14.06 2.86
N LEU A 183 12.74 14.89 3.41
CA LEU A 183 11.57 14.44 4.14
C LEU A 183 10.64 13.58 3.27
N ALA A 184 10.35 14.02 2.05
CA ALA A 184 9.54 13.26 1.10
C ALA A 184 10.19 11.92 0.73
N LEU A 185 11.51 11.91 0.49
CA LEU A 185 12.26 10.68 0.23
C LEU A 185 12.21 9.72 1.42
N THR A 186 12.31 10.25 2.63
CA THR A 186 12.20 9.49 3.89
C THR A 186 10.85 8.82 4.01
N ILE A 187 9.78 9.59 3.88
CA ILE A 187 8.41 9.09 3.95
C ILE A 187 8.18 8.05 2.87
N LEU A 188 8.72 8.26 1.68
CA LEU A 188 8.59 7.34 0.55
C LEU A 188 9.28 5.99 0.82
N ILE A 189 10.50 6.01 1.32
CA ILE A 189 11.24 4.80 1.69
C ILE A 189 10.52 4.11 2.85
N LEU A 190 10.21 4.84 3.92
CA LEU A 190 9.60 4.29 5.12
C LEU A 190 8.21 3.69 4.83
N SER A 191 7.42 4.32 3.97
CA SER A 191 6.11 3.81 3.56
C SER A 191 6.21 2.54 2.72
N ASN A 192 7.29 2.34 1.96
CA ASN A 192 7.51 1.08 1.23
C ASN A 192 8.05 -0.05 2.12
N VAL A 193 8.67 0.28 3.26
CA VAL A 193 9.22 -0.70 4.21
C VAL A 193 8.19 -1.10 5.28
N ILE A 194 7.52 -0.11 5.88
CA ILE A 194 6.61 -0.29 7.02
C ILE A 194 5.14 -0.28 6.59
N SER A 195 4.80 0.36 5.46
CA SER A 195 3.45 0.74 4.97
C SER A 195 3.03 2.18 5.31
N ASN A 196 2.09 2.69 4.50
CA ASN A 196 1.59 4.06 4.52
C ASN A 196 1.06 4.51 5.90
N VAL A 197 0.03 3.81 6.43
CA VAL A 197 -0.65 4.19 7.69
C VAL A 197 0.31 4.20 8.91
N PRO A 198 1.14 3.16 9.14
CA PRO A 198 2.18 3.21 10.16
C PRO A 198 3.12 4.39 10.03
N THR A 199 3.57 4.69 8.80
CA THR A 199 4.51 5.78 8.56
C THR A 199 3.93 7.11 9.02
N VAL A 200 2.64 7.36 8.76
CA VAL A 200 1.95 8.58 9.23
C VAL A 200 1.91 8.64 10.75
N LEU A 201 1.61 7.54 11.42
CA LEU A 201 1.53 7.49 12.89
C LEU A 201 2.90 7.65 13.56
N LEU A 202 3.94 7.10 12.93
CA LEU A 202 5.32 7.19 13.45
C LEU A 202 5.92 8.58 13.30
N LEU A 203 5.69 9.23 12.16
CA LEU A 203 6.32 10.51 11.84
C LEU A 203 5.44 11.72 12.19
N GLY A 204 4.11 11.58 12.20
CA GLY A 204 3.18 12.71 12.24
C GLY A 204 3.36 13.65 13.41
N GLY A 205 3.38 13.13 14.64
CA GLY A 205 3.58 13.96 15.83
C GLY A 205 4.94 14.67 15.85
N ARG A 206 5.98 14.02 15.35
CA ARG A 206 7.35 14.57 15.33
C ARG A 206 7.53 15.61 14.23
N MET A 207 7.00 15.35 13.05
CA MET A 207 6.95 16.30 11.94
C MET A 207 6.19 17.57 12.33
N ALA A 208 5.05 17.42 13.00
CA ALA A 208 4.26 18.55 13.50
C ALA A 208 5.04 19.35 14.55
N ALA A 209 5.71 18.69 15.50
CA ALA A 209 6.51 19.36 16.53
C ALA A 209 7.71 20.11 15.93
N SER A 210 8.44 19.50 15.00
CA SER A 210 9.56 20.11 14.29
C SER A 210 9.12 21.30 13.45
N ALA A 211 7.98 21.19 12.74
CA ALA A 211 7.40 22.28 11.99
C ALA A 211 6.93 23.45 12.89
N ALA A 212 6.34 23.14 14.05
CA ALA A 212 5.90 24.15 15.02
C ALA A 212 7.06 24.98 15.59
N CYS A 213 8.28 24.43 15.64
CA CYS A 213 9.47 25.18 16.04
C CYS A 213 9.88 26.24 15.01
N ILE A 214 9.47 26.09 13.76
CA ILE A 214 9.76 27.03 12.66
C ILE A 214 8.64 28.06 12.55
N SER A 215 7.40 27.62 12.35
CA SER A 215 6.20 28.46 12.31
C SER A 215 4.93 27.63 12.50
N PRO A 216 3.89 28.14 13.18
CA PRO A 216 2.59 27.48 13.29
C PRO A 216 1.97 27.12 11.92
N ASP A 217 2.22 27.93 10.89
CA ASP A 217 1.68 27.70 9.54
C ASP A 217 2.27 26.45 8.87
N TYR A 218 3.49 26.06 9.23
CA TYR A 218 4.14 24.87 8.68
C TYR A 218 3.59 23.56 9.24
N VAL A 219 2.87 23.59 10.37
CA VAL A 219 2.29 22.38 10.97
C VAL A 219 1.28 21.73 10.02
N ASN A 220 0.40 22.54 9.42
CA ASN A 220 -0.58 22.05 8.44
C ASN A 220 0.11 21.50 7.19
N LYS A 221 1.15 22.19 6.72
CA LYS A 221 1.96 21.77 5.57
C LYS A 221 2.65 20.44 5.83
N ALA A 222 3.18 20.22 7.03
CA ALA A 222 3.80 18.97 7.44
C ALA A 222 2.82 17.79 7.40
N TRP A 223 1.62 17.96 7.98
CA TRP A 223 0.58 16.93 7.97
C TRP A 223 0.10 16.59 6.56
N LEU A 224 -0.11 17.61 5.72
CA LEU A 224 -0.56 17.41 4.34
C LEU A 224 0.51 16.74 3.49
N MET A 225 1.78 17.13 3.67
CA MET A 225 2.91 16.48 2.99
C MET A 225 3.05 15.01 3.42
N LEU A 226 2.97 14.74 4.72
CA LEU A 226 3.00 13.38 5.24
C LEU A 226 1.85 12.53 4.69
N ALA A 227 0.63 13.05 4.72
CA ALA A 227 -0.54 12.37 4.19
C ALA A 227 -0.41 12.09 2.68
N TRP A 228 0.03 13.07 1.90
CA TRP A 228 0.20 12.94 0.45
C TRP A 228 1.26 11.90 0.10
N VAL A 229 2.49 12.11 0.57
CA VAL A 229 3.65 11.28 0.19
C VAL A 229 3.45 9.85 0.67
N SER A 230 3.01 9.65 1.92
CA SER A 230 2.77 8.29 2.43
C SER A 230 1.68 7.55 1.63
N THR A 231 0.60 8.23 1.24
CA THR A 231 -0.52 7.61 0.51
C THR A 231 -0.12 7.08 -0.86
N VAL A 232 0.70 7.83 -1.59
CA VAL A 232 1.09 7.44 -2.95
C VAL A 232 2.22 6.41 -2.94
N SER A 233 3.09 6.43 -1.93
CA SER A 233 4.36 5.68 -1.90
C SER A 233 4.24 4.18 -2.10
N GLY A 234 3.16 3.55 -1.62
CA GLY A 234 2.91 2.11 -1.81
C GLY A 234 2.83 1.65 -3.28
N ASN A 235 2.73 2.58 -4.24
CA ASN A 235 2.69 2.28 -5.68
C ASN A 235 4.06 2.29 -6.37
N LEU A 236 5.15 2.55 -5.63
CA LEU A 236 6.51 2.61 -6.18
C LEU A 236 6.97 1.27 -6.76
N SER A 237 6.71 0.18 -6.05
CA SER A 237 7.18 -1.15 -6.42
C SER A 237 6.10 -2.21 -6.22
N LEU A 238 6.27 -3.34 -6.90
CA LEU A 238 5.33 -4.46 -6.78
C LEU A 238 5.23 -4.98 -5.34
N VAL A 239 6.31 -4.89 -4.56
CA VAL A 239 6.37 -5.33 -3.16
C VAL A 239 6.01 -4.24 -2.15
N GLY A 240 5.87 -2.98 -2.61
CA GLY A 240 5.62 -1.81 -1.76
C GLY A 240 4.22 -1.79 -1.14
N SER A 241 3.30 -2.64 -1.62
CA SER A 241 1.99 -2.83 -1.00
C SER A 241 1.46 -4.25 -1.23
N ALA A 242 0.69 -4.75 -0.26
CA ALA A 242 -0.05 -6.01 -0.38
C ALA A 242 -1.02 -5.99 -1.58
N ALA A 243 -1.65 -4.85 -1.86
CA ALA A 243 -2.57 -4.69 -2.98
C ALA A 243 -1.91 -5.03 -4.33
N ASN A 244 -0.69 -4.52 -4.56
CA ASN A 244 0.06 -4.75 -5.81
C ASN A 244 0.35 -6.25 -6.02
N MET A 245 0.73 -6.93 -4.93
CA MET A 245 0.97 -8.37 -4.91
C MET A 245 -0.31 -9.18 -5.13
N ILE A 246 -1.42 -8.78 -4.51
CA ILE A 246 -2.73 -9.45 -4.65
C ILE A 246 -3.22 -9.36 -6.09
N VAL A 247 -3.18 -8.18 -6.70
CA VAL A 247 -3.59 -8.00 -8.11
C VAL A 247 -2.72 -8.86 -9.03
N CYS A 248 -1.40 -8.88 -8.81
CA CYS A 248 -0.48 -9.72 -9.58
C CYS A 248 -0.81 -11.22 -9.43
N GLU A 249 -1.09 -11.68 -8.21
CA GLU A 249 -1.39 -13.07 -7.92
C GLU A 249 -2.75 -13.50 -8.48
N GLN A 250 -3.78 -12.67 -8.32
CA GLN A 250 -5.10 -12.96 -8.88
C GLN A 250 -5.07 -13.00 -10.41
N ALA A 251 -4.28 -12.12 -11.04
CA ALA A 251 -4.07 -12.15 -12.49
C ALA A 251 -3.36 -13.44 -12.96
N ARG A 252 -2.52 -14.05 -12.13
CA ARG A 252 -1.84 -15.34 -12.44
C ARG A 252 -2.71 -16.57 -12.20
N ARG A 253 -3.67 -16.51 -11.27
CA ARG A 253 -4.50 -17.67 -10.90
C ARG A 253 -5.57 -18.02 -11.92
N LEU A 254 -5.87 -17.11 -12.84
CA LEU A 254 -6.86 -17.35 -13.88
C LEU A 254 -6.32 -18.30 -14.96
N PRO A 255 -7.12 -19.29 -15.42
CA PRO A 255 -6.66 -20.38 -16.29
C PRO A 255 -6.06 -19.90 -17.62
N HIS A 256 -5.15 -20.72 -18.20
CA HIS A 256 -4.22 -20.52 -19.34
C HIS A 256 -4.59 -19.62 -20.54
N HIS A 257 -5.84 -19.16 -20.70
CA HIS A 257 -6.21 -18.10 -21.66
C HIS A 257 -6.18 -16.68 -21.05
N TYR A 258 -5.85 -16.54 -19.76
CA TYR A 258 -5.83 -15.29 -18.99
C TYR A 258 -4.48 -14.96 -18.33
N GLU A 259 -3.46 -15.82 -18.47
CA GLU A 259 -2.19 -15.69 -17.73
C GLU A 259 -1.45 -14.41 -18.11
N TYR A 260 -1.66 -13.36 -17.32
CA TYR A 260 -0.90 -12.13 -17.44
C TYR A 260 0.10 -12.03 -16.30
N ASN A 261 1.38 -12.22 -16.62
CA ASN A 261 2.45 -12.14 -15.63
C ASN A 261 2.95 -10.70 -15.50
N LEU A 262 2.41 -9.96 -14.51
CA LEU A 262 2.96 -8.67 -14.12
C LEU A 262 4.29 -8.90 -13.37
N SER A 263 5.43 -8.74 -14.05
CA SER A 263 6.74 -8.88 -13.42
C SER A 263 7.11 -7.67 -12.54
N PHE A 264 8.01 -7.88 -11.57
CA PHE A 264 8.55 -6.81 -10.71
C PHE A 264 9.08 -5.64 -11.55
N TRP A 265 9.91 -5.92 -12.55
CA TRP A 265 10.49 -4.92 -13.44
C TRP A 265 9.45 -4.22 -14.31
N SER A 266 8.41 -4.93 -14.75
CA SER A 266 7.31 -4.34 -15.53
C SER A 266 6.50 -3.34 -14.69
N HIS A 267 6.29 -3.66 -13.40
CA HIS A 267 5.65 -2.75 -12.47
C HIS A 267 6.55 -1.55 -12.16
N LEU A 268 7.85 -1.77 -11.90
CA LEU A 268 8.81 -0.71 -11.57
C LEU A 268 8.93 0.35 -12.68
N LYS A 269 8.89 -0.07 -13.95
CA LYS A 269 8.87 0.83 -15.13
C LYS A 269 7.68 1.80 -15.12
N PHE A 270 6.60 1.48 -14.42
CA PHE A 270 5.46 2.36 -14.20
C PHE A 270 5.51 3.05 -12.83
N GLY A 271 5.82 2.30 -11.77
CA GLY A 271 5.83 2.78 -10.39
C GLY A 271 6.83 3.91 -10.14
N VAL A 272 8.07 3.78 -10.63
CA VAL A 272 9.10 4.82 -10.41
C VAL A 272 8.73 6.14 -11.10
N PRO A 273 8.43 6.19 -12.42
CA PRO A 273 8.05 7.45 -13.05
C PRO A 273 6.76 8.04 -12.48
N SER A 274 5.74 7.21 -12.23
CA SER A 274 4.46 7.71 -11.70
C SER A 274 4.60 8.31 -10.31
N ILE A 275 5.37 7.69 -9.42
CA ILE A 275 5.58 8.21 -8.06
C ILE A 275 6.39 9.49 -8.07
N ILE A 276 7.45 9.57 -8.88
CA ILE A 276 8.23 10.81 -9.00
C ILE A 276 7.34 11.94 -9.47
N ILE A 277 6.52 11.73 -10.51
CA ILE A 277 5.62 12.73 -11.06
C ILE A 277 4.55 13.14 -10.04
N VAL A 278 3.84 12.19 -9.45
CA VAL A 278 2.74 12.46 -8.50
C VAL A 278 3.25 13.11 -7.21
N THR A 279 4.43 12.70 -6.74
CA THR A 279 5.08 13.31 -5.57
C THR A 279 5.53 14.72 -5.90
N ALA A 280 6.20 14.95 -7.04
CA ALA A 280 6.63 16.28 -7.45
C ALA A 280 5.45 17.24 -7.62
N ILE A 281 4.39 16.82 -8.32
CA ILE A 281 3.16 17.62 -8.49
C ILE A 281 2.55 17.95 -7.13
N GLY A 282 2.42 16.97 -6.23
CA GLY A 282 1.86 17.19 -4.90
C GLY A 282 2.69 18.16 -4.06
N LEU A 283 4.02 18.00 -4.04
CA LEU A 283 4.92 18.90 -3.31
C LEU A 283 4.87 20.33 -3.86
N ILE A 284 4.79 20.48 -5.18
CA ILE A 284 4.61 21.79 -5.83
C ILE A 284 3.28 22.41 -5.41
N LEU A 285 2.17 21.68 -5.53
CA LEU A 285 0.84 22.17 -5.15
C LEU A 285 0.77 22.58 -3.67
N LEU A 286 1.32 21.76 -2.78
CA LEU A 286 1.40 22.06 -1.35
C LEU A 286 2.29 23.26 -1.04
N ASN A 287 3.23 23.60 -1.91
CA ASN A 287 4.08 24.78 -1.73
C ASN A 287 3.46 26.06 -2.30
N PHE A 288 2.54 25.94 -3.26
CA PHE A 288 1.83 27.08 -3.86
C PHE A 288 0.49 27.38 -3.20
N CYS A 289 -0.19 26.40 -2.60
CA CYS A 289 -1.46 26.58 -1.90
C CYS A 289 -1.33 26.93 -0.41
N LEU A 290 -0.13 26.82 0.18
CA LEU A 290 0.16 27.06 1.61
C LEU A 290 1.50 27.78 1.78
#